data_AF-A0A161JD89-F1
#
_entry.id   AF-A0A161JD89-F1
#
_cell.length_a   1.000
_cell.length_b   1.000
_cell.length_c   1.000
_cell.angle_alpha   90.00
_cell.angle_beta   90.00
_cell.angle_gamma   90.00
#
_symmetry.space_group_name_H-M   'P 1'
#
loop_
_entity.id
_entity.type
_entity.pdbx_description
1 polymer ?
#
loop_
_entity_poly.entity_id
_entity_poly.type
_entity_poly.pdbx_seq_one_letter_code
_entity_poly.pdbx_strand_id
1 'polypeptide(L)'
;MAFLKVIFLLAALVALLIAPVMYTARALGAQRTTIGPVLGSLVLQVILSRMLDALHFGGMFVHFVLALAGGALIYQWVLETTFLKGVAISLISSVIMLVGALVILKMALG
;
A
#
# COMPACT_ATOMS: atom_id res chain seq x y z
N MET A 1 -29.23 0.07 11.67
CA MET A 1 -28.00 -0.02 12.49
C MET A 1 -26.89 -0.86 11.85
N ALA A 2 -27.18 -1.98 11.16
CA ALA A 2 -26.15 -2.79 10.51
C ALA A 2 -25.40 -2.07 9.37
N PHE A 3 -26.14 -1.38 8.48
CA PHE A 3 -25.55 -0.62 7.36
C PHE A 3 -24.55 0.45 7.81
N LEU A 4 -24.92 1.25 8.82
CA LEU A 4 -24.06 2.30 9.36
C LEU A 4 -22.75 1.73 9.96
N LYS A 5 -22.83 0.59 10.65
CA LYS A 5 -21.66 -0.11 11.20
C LYS A 5 -20.71 -0.57 10.08
N VAL A 6 -21.24 -1.12 8.98
CA VAL A 6 -20.44 -1.53 7.83
C VAL A 6 -19.73 -0.34 7.19
N ILE A 7 -20.40 0.81 7.03
CA ILE A 7 -19.78 2.02 6.49
C ILE A 7 -18.64 2.51 7.39
N PHE A 8 -18.88 2.62 8.71
CA PHE A 8 -17.83 3.07 9.64
C PHE A 8 -16.62 2.14 9.64
N LEU A 9 -16.85 0.83 9.52
CA LEU A 9 -15.81 -0.18 9.47
C LEU A 9 -14.97 -0.07 8.19
N LEU A 10 -15.61 0.10 7.04
CA LEU A 10 -14.92 0.34 5.77
C LEU A 10 -14.12 1.66 5.80
N ALA A 11 -14.70 2.73 6.35
CA ALA A 11 -14.01 4.01 6.49
C ALA A 11 -12.78 3.89 7.42
N ALA A 12 -12.90 3.17 8.54
CA ALA A 12 -11.80 2.91 9.45
C ALA A 12 -10.69 2.09 8.79
N LEU A 13 -11.03 1.08 7.99
CA LEU A 13 -10.07 0.27 7.25
C LEU A 13 -9.32 1.10 6.20
N VAL A 14 -10.04 1.92 5.45
CA VAL A 14 -9.44 2.82 4.46
C VAL A 14 -8.52 3.83 5.15
N ALA A 15 -8.94 4.41 6.27
CA ALA A 15 -8.10 5.30 7.06
C ALA A 15 -6.84 4.59 7.59
N LEU A 16 -6.98 3.34 8.07
CA LEU A 16 -5.85 2.52 8.54
C LEU A 16 -4.82 2.25 7.44
N LEU A 17 -5.26 2.06 6.20
CA LEU A 17 -4.37 1.82 5.06
C LEU A 17 -3.72 3.10 4.56
N ILE A 18 -4.48 4.19 4.46
CA ILE A 18 -4.01 5.44 3.83
C ILE A 18 -3.19 6.28 4.80
N ALA A 19 -3.64 6.47 6.04
CA ALA A 19 -3.02 7.41 6.98
C ALA A 19 -1.53 7.15 7.22
N PRO A 20 -1.07 5.92 7.49
CA PRO A 20 0.36 5.67 7.73
C PRO A 20 1.22 5.82 6.46
N VAL A 21 0.70 5.46 5.29
CA VAL A 21 1.41 5.66 4.00
C VAL A 21 1.52 7.15 3.68
N MET A 22 0.41 7.88 3.87
CA MET A 22 0.36 9.33 3.68
C MET A 22 1.28 10.07 4.67
N TYR A 23 1.30 9.64 5.94
CA TYR A 23 2.21 10.18 6.95
C TYR A 23 3.67 9.96 6.56
N THR A 24 4.02 8.75 6.14
CA THR A 24 5.37 8.40 5.69
C THR A 24 5.78 9.22 4.47
N ALA A 25 4.91 9.33 3.47
CA ALA A 25 5.17 10.12 2.28
C ALA A 25 5.42 11.60 2.61
N ARG A 26 4.63 12.17 3.54
CA ARG A 26 4.82 13.55 4.02
C ARG A 26 6.11 13.72 4.80
N ALA A 27 6.42 12.79 5.71
CA ALA A 27 7.64 12.83 6.50
C ALA A 27 8.90 12.76 5.62
N LEU A 28 8.84 12.04 4.51
CA LEU A 28 9.92 11.94 3.53
C LEU A 28 9.92 13.09 2.51
N GLY A 29 8.97 14.02 2.58
CA GLY A 29 8.89 15.19 1.71
C GLY A 29 8.43 14.90 0.28
N ALA A 30 7.47 13.99 0.11
CA ALA A 30 6.77 13.81 -1.17
C ALA A 30 5.80 14.98 -1.42
N GLN A 31 5.64 15.36 -2.69
CA GLN A 31 4.87 16.55 -3.06
C GLN A 31 3.35 16.25 -3.14
N ARG A 32 2.97 15.10 -3.70
CA ARG A 32 1.55 14.72 -3.90
C ARG A 32 1.06 13.74 -2.85
N THR A 33 0.75 14.23 -1.65
CA THR A 33 0.32 13.40 -0.50
C THR A 33 -1.16 13.57 -0.13
N THR A 34 -2.01 13.84 -1.13
CA THR A 34 -3.46 13.84 -0.97
C THR A 34 -4.01 12.41 -0.99
N ILE A 35 -5.26 12.22 -0.55
CA ILE A 35 -5.89 10.90 -0.45
C ILE A 35 -5.89 10.16 -1.79
N GLY A 36 -6.19 10.86 -2.89
CA GLY A 36 -6.29 10.28 -4.23
C GLY A 36 -4.98 9.61 -4.71
N PRO A 37 -3.85 10.34 -4.80
CA PRO A 37 -2.55 9.78 -5.15
C PRO A 37 -2.12 8.63 -4.24
N VAL A 38 -2.29 8.76 -2.92
CA VAL A 38 -1.91 7.70 -1.97
C VAL A 38 -2.76 6.45 -2.19
N LEU A 39 -4.08 6.58 -2.28
CA LEU A 39 -4.97 5.46 -2.60
C LEU A 39 -4.62 4.82 -3.95
N GLY A 40 -4.40 5.63 -4.98
CA GLY A 40 -4.02 5.18 -6.31
C GLY A 40 -2.71 4.38 -6.30
N SER A 41 -1.70 4.87 -5.58
CA SER A 41 -0.43 4.16 -5.42
C SER A 41 -0.57 2.82 -4.69
N LEU A 42 -1.45 2.74 -3.67
CA LEU A 42 -1.74 1.49 -2.97
C LEU A 42 -2.44 0.48 -3.89
N VAL A 43 -3.43 0.92 -4.67
CA VAL A 43 -4.11 0.07 -5.66
C VAL A 43 -3.13 -0.45 -6.70
N LEU A 44 -2.28 0.43 -7.24
CA LEU A 44 -1.24 0.03 -8.21
C LEU A 44 -0.23 -0.95 -7.60
N GLN A 45 0.14 -0.80 -6.33
CA GLN A 45 1.03 -1.73 -5.66
C GLN A 45 0.41 -3.11 -5.46
N VAL A 46 -0.89 -3.18 -5.16
CA VAL A 46 -1.63 -4.46 -5.11
C VAL A 46 -1.67 -5.11 -6.49
N ILE A 47 -1.96 -4.34 -7.55
CA ILE A 47 -1.96 -4.84 -8.93
C ILE A 47 -0.58 -5.38 -9.29
N LEU A 48 0.49 -4.63 -9.02
CA LEU A 48 1.86 -5.07 -9.25
C LEU A 48 2.15 -6.39 -8.52
N SER A 49 1.77 -6.51 -7.25
CA SER A 49 1.98 -7.73 -6.47
C SER A 49 1.28 -8.94 -7.12
N ARG A 50 0.02 -8.77 -7.54
CA ARG A 50 -0.74 -9.83 -8.24
C ARG A 50 -0.17 -10.18 -9.60
N MET A 51 0.35 -9.20 -10.34
CA MET A 51 1.02 -9.44 -11.62
C MET A 51 2.31 -10.23 -11.43
N LEU A 52 3.12 -9.87 -10.43
CA LEU A 52 4.34 -10.61 -10.09
C LEU A 52 4.00 -12.05 -9.71
N ASP A 53 3.02 -12.26 -8.82
CA ASP A 53 2.53 -13.58 -8.44
C ASP A 53 2.12 -14.43 -9.66
N ALA A 54 1.34 -13.85 -10.58
CA ALA A 54 0.85 -14.55 -11.77
C ALA A 54 1.97 -14.97 -12.74
N LEU A 55 3.04 -14.17 -12.84
CA LEU A 55 4.16 -14.46 -13.72
C LEU A 55 5.10 -15.54 -13.16
N HIS A 56 4.93 -15.98 -11.91
CA HIS A 56 5.78 -16.97 -11.24
C HIS A 56 7.30 -16.69 -11.41
N PHE A 57 7.68 -15.41 -11.43
CA PHE A 57 9.06 -15.00 -11.70
C PHE A 57 9.99 -15.27 -10.51
N GLY A 58 10.77 -16.34 -10.57
CA GLY A 58 11.85 -16.62 -9.62
C GLY A 58 11.38 -17.01 -8.21
N GLY A 59 12.34 -17.09 -7.28
CA GLY A 59 12.08 -17.42 -5.88
C GLY A 59 11.53 -16.24 -5.07
N MET A 60 11.09 -16.50 -3.84
CA MET A 60 10.50 -15.51 -2.91
C MET A 60 11.34 -14.22 -2.78
N PHE A 61 12.67 -14.34 -2.76
CA PHE A 61 13.56 -13.18 -2.69
C PHE A 61 13.48 -12.30 -3.94
N VAL A 62 13.45 -12.90 -5.13
CA VAL A 62 13.37 -12.15 -6.41
C VAL A 62 12.03 -11.43 -6.50
N HIS A 63 10.93 -12.10 -6.13
CA HIS A 63 9.61 -11.49 -6.02
C HIS A 63 9.61 -10.29 -5.09
N PHE A 64 10.17 -10.43 -3.88
CA PHE A 64 10.25 -9.33 -2.92
C PHE A 64 11.02 -8.12 -3.49
N VAL A 65 12.18 -8.36 -4.11
CA VAL A 65 12.99 -7.28 -4.70
C VAL A 65 12.24 -6.58 -5.83
N LEU A 66 11.58 -7.33 -6.71
CA LEU A 66 10.80 -6.78 -7.82
C LEU A 66 9.57 -6.01 -7.32
N ALA A 67 8.86 -6.54 -6.33
CA ALA A 67 7.71 -5.88 -5.72
C ALA A 67 8.12 -4.58 -5.02
N LEU A 68 9.25 -4.59 -4.31
CA LEU A 68 9.78 -3.42 -3.63
C LEU A 68 10.23 -2.36 -4.64
N ALA A 69 11.01 -2.74 -5.65
CA ALA A 69 11.53 -1.83 -6.68
C ALA A 69 10.41 -1.28 -7.57
N GLY A 70 9.48 -2.12 -8.01
CA GLY A 70 8.32 -1.69 -8.78
C GLY A 70 7.38 -0.81 -7.97
N GLY A 71 7.15 -1.14 -6.69
CA GLY A 71 6.42 -0.28 -5.76
C GLY A 71 7.11 1.08 -5.58
N ALA A 72 8.44 1.10 -5.47
CA ALA A 72 9.20 2.34 -5.37
C ALA A 72 9.03 3.23 -6.61
N LEU A 73 9.00 2.64 -7.82
CA LEU A 73 8.73 3.37 -9.06
C LEU A 73 7.30 3.95 -9.07
N ILE A 74 6.30 3.17 -8.63
CA ILE A 74 4.92 3.64 -8.50
C ILE A 74 4.87 4.85 -7.56
N TYR A 75 5.46 4.76 -6.37
CA TYR A 75 5.45 5.87 -5.41
C TYR A 75 6.25 7.08 -5.91
N GLN A 76 7.38 6.86 -6.57
CA GLN A 76 8.18 7.92 -7.18
C GLN A 76 7.35 8.74 -8.18
N TRP A 77 6.65 8.05 -9.09
CA TRP A 77 5.84 8.67 -10.14
C TRP A 77 4.57 9.31 -9.59
N VAL A 78 3.83 8.60 -8.75
CA VAL A 78 2.51 9.06 -8.28
C VAL A 78 2.63 10.16 -7.23
N LEU A 79 3.61 10.05 -6.32
CA LEU A 79 3.76 11.00 -5.21
C LEU A 79 4.76 12.13 -5.51
N GLU A 80 5.36 12.14 -6.71
CA GLU A 80 6.41 13.09 -7.11
C GLU A 80 7.53 13.15 -6.05
N THR A 81 8.22 12.02 -5.88
CA THR A 81 9.32 11.87 -4.93
C THR A 81 10.55 11.26 -5.58
N THR A 82 11.62 11.01 -4.83
CA THR A 82 12.82 10.33 -5.36
C THR A 82 12.70 8.82 -5.21
N PHE A 83 13.42 8.05 -6.02
CA PHE A 83 13.39 6.59 -5.97
C PHE A 83 13.69 6.05 -4.56
N LEU A 84 14.72 6.57 -3.89
CA LEU A 84 15.11 6.13 -2.55
C LEU A 84 14.00 6.36 -1.50
N LYS A 85 13.30 7.50 -1.60
CA LYS A 85 12.11 7.78 -0.78
C LYS A 85 10.97 6.84 -1.16
N GLY A 86 10.76 6.58 -2.45
CA GLY A 86 9.81 5.60 -2.96
C GLY A 86 10.05 4.20 -2.41
N VAL A 87 11.30 3.75 -2.27
CA VAL A 87 11.65 2.47 -1.64
C VAL A 87 11.19 2.42 -0.19
N ALA A 88 11.46 3.46 0.60
CA ALA A 88 11.01 3.52 2.00
C ALA A 88 9.47 3.51 2.11
N ILE A 89 8.78 4.26 1.24
CA ILE A 89 7.31 4.29 1.20
C ILE A 89 6.77 2.91 0.79
N SER A 90 7.36 2.28 -0.23
CA SER A 90 7.00 0.95 -0.74
C SER A 90 7.14 -0.14 0.32
N LEU A 91 8.19 -0.07 1.13
CA LEU A 91 8.40 -1.00 2.25
C LEU A 91 7.30 -0.83 3.31
N ILE A 92 7.05 0.42 3.72
CA ILE A 92 6.06 0.73 4.75
C ILE A 92 4.65 0.37 4.29
N SER A 93 4.29 0.69 3.05
CA SER A 93 3.01 0.31 2.47
C SER A 93 2.84 -1.21 2.39
N SER A 94 3.90 -1.96 2.09
CA SER A 94 3.86 -3.43 2.10
C SER A 94 3.52 -3.98 3.49
N VAL A 95 4.12 -3.42 4.54
CA VAL A 95 3.81 -3.78 5.94
C VAL A 95 2.37 -3.42 6.28
N ILE A 96 1.90 -2.23 5.90
CA ILE A 96 0.54 -1.77 6.19
C ILE A 96 -0.50 -2.62 5.46
N MET A 97 -0.24 -3.01 4.21
CA MET A 97 -1.11 -3.92 3.47
C MET A 97 -1.20 -5.30 4.12
N LEU A 98 -0.08 -5.82 4.63
CA LEU A 98 -0.06 -7.06 5.40
C LEU A 98 -0.89 -6.93 6.69
N VAL A 99 -0.70 -5.86 7.46
CA VAL A 99 -1.49 -5.58 8.67
C VAL A 99 -2.98 -5.45 8.33
N GLY A 100 -3.33 -4.72 7.28
CA GLY A 100 -4.71 -4.59 6.80
C GLY A 100 -5.32 -5.94 6.42
N ALA A 101 -4.57 -6.80 5.73
CA ALA A 101 -5.00 -8.15 5.40
C ALA A 101 -5.24 -9.01 6.65
N LEU A 102 -4.36 -8.93 7.65
CA LEU A 102 -4.51 -9.65 8.92
C LEU A 102 -5.72 -9.15 9.72
N VAL A 103 -5.98 -7.84 9.74
CA VAL A 103 -7.16 -7.26 10.38
C VAL A 103 -8.42 -7.76 9.69
N ILE A 104 -8.50 -7.70 8.36
CA ILE A 104 -9.64 -8.23 7.59
C ILE A 104 -9.85 -9.72 7.90
N LEU A 105 -8.77 -10.50 7.90
CA LEU A 105 -8.82 -11.94 8.20
C LEU A 105 -9.36 -12.19 9.60
N LYS A 106 -8.87 -11.47 10.61
CA LYS A 106 -9.37 -11.59 11.99
C LYS A 106 -10.86 -11.27 12.06
N MET A 107 -11.29 -10.19 11.41
CA MET A 107 -12.71 -9.81 11.37
C MET A 107 -13.60 -10.84 10.65
N ALA A 108 -13.07 -11.55 9.65
CA ALA A 108 -13.79 -12.60 8.94
C ALA A 108 -13.90 -13.90 9.76
N LEU A 109 -12.92 -14.17 10.63
CA LEU A 109 -12.85 -15.40 11.43
C LEU A 109 -13.50 -15.28 12.82
N GLY A 110 -13.75 -14.06 13.33
CA GLY A 110 -14.25 -13.81 14.70
C GLY A 110 -13.11 -13.59 15.68
#